data_AF-A0A2R6DQC3-F1
#
_entry.id   AF-A0A2R6DQC3-F1
#
_cell.length_a   1.000
_cell.length_b   1.000
_cell.length_c   1.000
_cell.angle_alpha   90.00
_cell.angle_beta   90.00
_cell.angle_gamma   90.00
#
_symmetry.space_group_name_H-M   'P 1'
#
loop_
_entity.id
_entity.type
_entity.pdbx_description
1 polymer ?
#
loop_
_entity_poly.entity_id
_entity_poly.type
_entity_poly.pdbx_seq_one_letter_code
_entity_poly.pdbx_strand_id
1 'polypeptide(L)' 'MALTFRSVERATSTGSALAVELVYERTRAAFDALGEPGKPAEEVAGSAGSMEASLWERR' A
#
# COMPACT_ATOMS: atom_id res chain seq x y z
N MET A 1 10.82 6.70 -8.64
CA MET A 1 9.48 6.77 -8.04
C MET A 1 9.67 6.91 -6.53
N ALA A 2 9.25 8.01 -5.91
CA ALA A 2 9.44 8.25 -4.48
C ALA A 2 8.18 7.83 -3.71
N LEU A 3 8.30 6.86 -2.80
CA LEU A 3 7.23 6.51 -1.86
C LEU A 3 7.15 7.60 -0.80
N THR A 4 6.00 8.27 -0.70
CA THR A 4 5.78 9.34 0.28
C THR A 4 4.88 8.81 1.40
N PHE A 5 5.38 8.76 2.63
CA PHE A 5 4.61 8.35 3.80
C PHE A 5 3.79 9.55 4.32
N ARG A 6 2.49 9.35 4.56
CA ARG A 6 1.53 10.45 4.79
C ARG A 6 1.32 10.81 6.26
N SER A 7 1.42 9.85 7.19
CA SER A 7 1.28 10.09 8.64
C SER A 7 1.87 8.94 9.47
N VAL A 8 2.30 9.24 10.71
CA VAL A 8 2.59 8.27 11.77
C VAL A 8 1.69 8.62 12.95
N GLU A 9 0.77 7.71 13.30
CA GLU A 9 -0.21 7.92 14.38
C GLU A 9 0.26 7.23 15.67
N ARG A 10 0.05 7.88 16.82
CA ARG A 10 0.23 7.22 18.13
C ARG A 10 -1.05 6.45 18.46
N ALA A 11 -0.93 5.12 18.56
CA ALA A 11 -2.03 4.24 18.96
C ALA A 11 -1.69 3.53 20.27
N THR A 12 -2.73 3.12 21.00
CA THR A 12 -2.61 2.27 22.20
C THR A 12 -2.34 0.80 21.87
N SER A 13 -2.40 0.43 20.59
CA SER A 13 -2.11 -0.90 20.06
C SER A 13 -1.03 -0.82 18.96
N THR A 14 -0.33 -1.93 18.75
CA THR A 14 0.58 -2.09 17.61
C THR A 14 -0.21 -2.45 16.35
N GLY A 15 0.19 -1.86 15.23
CA GLY A 15 -0.34 -2.19 13.91
C GLY A 15 0.36 -1.35 12.85
N SER A 16 0.33 -1.82 11.61
CA SER A 16 0.85 -1.09 10.46
C SER A 16 -0.12 -1.20 9.30
N ALA A 17 -0.17 -0.16 8.48
CA ALA A 17 -0.89 -0.17 7.22
C ALA A 17 -0.02 0.52 6.17
N LEU A 18 -0.05 0.00 4.95
CA LEU A 18 0.58 0.60 3.78
C LEU A 18 -0.52 0.93 2.78
N ALA A 19 -0.49 2.14 2.22
CA ALA A 19 -1.36 2.52 1.12
C ALA A 19 -0.50 3.08 -0.03
N VAL A 20 -0.78 2.63 -1.24
CA VAL A 20 -0.15 3.07 -2.49
C VAL A 20 -1.23 3.72 -3.35
N GLU A 21 -0.96 4.92 -3.86
CA GLU A 21 -1.88 5.68 -4.70
C GLU A 21 -1.21 5.96 -6.06
N LEU A 22 -1.85 5.51 -7.13
CA LEU A 22 -1.51 5.85 -8.50
C LEU A 22 -2.34 7.07 -8.93
N VAL A 23 -1.65 8.15 -9.27
CA VAL A 23 -2.29 9.40 -9.75
C VAL A 23 -2.09 9.50 -11.26
N TYR A 24 -3.19 9.39 -12.00
CA TYR A 24 -3.26 9.65 -13.44
C TYR A 24 -3.84 11.05 -13.70
N GLU A 25 -3.77 11.52 -14.95
CA GLU A 25 -4.25 12.87 -15.30
C GLU A 25 -5.73 13.11 -14.97
N ARG A 26 -6.57 12.06 -14.99
CA ARG A 26 -8.03 12.17 -14.76
C ARG A 26 -8.58 11.24 -13.70
N THR A 27 -7.78 10.31 -13.19
CA THR A 27 -8.23 9.24 -12.29
C THR A 27 -7.19 8.94 -11.23
N ARG A 28 -7.64 8.37 -10.11
CA ARG A 28 -6.79 7.87 -9.05
C ARG A 28 -7.18 6.44 -8.74
N ALA A 29 -6.18 5.59 -8.51
CA ALA A 29 -6.37 4.22 -8.04
C ALA A 29 -5.56 4.05 -6.77
N ALA A 30 -6.14 3.43 -5.74
CA ALA A 30 -5.48 3.20 -4.48
C ALA A 30 -5.57 1.72 -4.09
N PHE A 31 -4.50 1.23 -3.48
CA PHE A 31 -4.38 -0.12 -2.96
C PHE A 31 -3.79 -0.04 -1.56
N ASP A 32 -4.26 -0.88 -0.66
CA ASP A 32 -3.75 -0.95 0.69
C ASP A 32 -3.39 -2.39 1.10
N ALA A 33 -2.57 -2.47 2.14
CA ALA A 33 -2.23 -3.72 2.81
C ALA A 33 -2.07 -3.44 4.31
N LEU A 34 -2.60 -4.36 5.12
CA LEU A 34 -2.45 -4.33 6.57
C LEU A 34 -1.27 -5.22 6.99
N GLY A 35 -0.53 -4.76 7.99
CA GLY A 35 0.48 -5.57 8.65
C GLY A 35 -0.17 -6.71 9.42
N GLU A 36 0.47 -7.87 9.36
CA GLU A 36 0.03 -9.08 10.05
C GLU A 36 1.14 -9.53 11.02
N PRO A 37 0.80 -10.00 12.24
CA PRO A 37 1.80 -10.51 13.18
C PRO A 37 2.64 -11.63 12.56
N GLY A 38 3.97 -11.48 12.60
CA GLY A 38 4.91 -12.47 12.06
C GLY A 38 5.15 -12.40 10.55
N LYS A 39 4.44 -11.53 9.83
CA LYS A 39 4.62 -11.34 8.39
C LYS A 39 5.67 -10.24 8.11
N PRO A 40 6.69 -10.49 7.27
CA PRO A 40 7.66 -9.48 6.88
C PRO A 40 7.02 -8.27 6.16
N ALA A 41 7.59 -7.08 6.36
CA ALA A 41 7.07 -5.85 5.77
C ALA A 41 7.11 -5.88 4.23
N GLU A 42 8.12 -6.53 3.66
CA GLU A 42 8.31 -6.71 2.22
C GLU A 42 7.19 -7.56 1.61
N GLU A 43 6.70 -8.57 2.31
CA GLU A 43 5.56 -9.39 1.86
C GLU A 43 4.23 -8.64 1.93
N VAL A 44 4.04 -7.81 2.97
CA VAL A 44 2.90 -6.90 3.07
C VAL A 44 2.92 -5.89 1.93
N ALA A 45 4.10 -5.31 1.63
CA ALA A 45 4.26 -4.37 0.51
C ALA A 45 4.05 -5.04 -0.86
N GLY A 46 4.54 -6.27 -1.03
CA GLY A 46 4.30 -7.06 -2.24
C GLY A 46 2.82 -7.33 -2.49
N SER A 47 2.02 -7.48 -1.43
CA SER A 47 0.57 -7.65 -1.53
C SER A 47 -0.10 -6.42 -2.17
N ALA A 48 0.20 -5.21 -1.68
CA ALA A 48 -0.31 -3.96 -2.27
C ALA A 48 0.20 -3.75 -3.71
N GLY A 49 1.48 -4.06 -3.99
CA GLY A 49 2.07 -3.93 -5.33
C GLY A 49 1.51 -4.94 -6.34
N SER A 50 1.12 -6.15 -5.91
CA SER A 50 0.51 -7.14 -6.82
C SER A 50 -0.88 -6.71 -7.34
N MET A 51 -1.63 -5.95 -6.53
CA MET A 51 -2.92 -5.39 -6.94
C MET A 51 -2.76 -4.28 -7.97
N GLU A 52 -1.69 -3.48 -7.84
CA GLU A 52 -1.26 -2.49 -8.83
C GLU A 52 -0.98 -3.15 -10.19
N ALA A 53 -0.11 -4.18 -10.20
CA ALA A 53 0.28 -4.92 -11.41
C ALA A 53 -0.94 -5.56 -12.11
N SER A 54 -1.85 -6.14 -11.33
CA SER A 54 -3.09 -6.75 -11.85
C SER A 54 -4.02 -5.73 -12.53
N LEU A 55 -3.95 -4.45 -12.14
CA LEU A 55 -4.74 -3.38 -12.76
C LEU A 55 -4.10 -2.89 -14.07
N TRP A 56 -2.76 -2.92 -14.15
CA TRP A 56 -2.01 -2.62 -15.36
C TRP A 56 -2.22 -3.64 -16.47
N GLU A 57 -2.28 -4.94 -16.14
CA GLU A 57 -2.51 -6.02 -17.13
C GLU A 57 -3.92 -6.04 -17.74
N ARG A 58 -4.90 -5.37 -17.11
CA ARG A 58 -6.31 -5.34 -17.57
C ARG A 58 -6.64 -4.15 -18.47
N ARG A 59 -5.65 -3.35 -18.87
CA ARG A 59 -5.80 -2.15 -19.68
C ARG A 59 -5.36 -2.38 -21.13
#